data_AF-A0A381PAI0-F1
#
_entry.id   AF-A0A381PAI0-F1
#
_cell.length_a   1.000
_cell.length_b   1.000
_cell.length_c   1.000
_cell.angle_alpha   90.00
_cell.angle_beta   90.00
_cell.angle_gamma   90.00
#
_symmetry.space_group_name_H-M   'P 1'
#
loop_
_entity.id
_entity.type
_entity.pdbx_description
1 polymer ?
#
loop_
_entity_poly.entity_id
_entity_poly.type
_entity_poly.pdbx_seq_one_letter_code
_entity_poly.pdbx_strand_id
1 'polypeptide(L)'
;MYIDMSVCINCDACLRACPPNFGAIFNHGIDVIILPELCSGCDKCLEPCPVDCIYPLPADEWPPSPEDWWGEPLSGNDPYL
;
A
#
# COMPACT_ATOMS: atom_id res chain seq x y z
N MET A 1 -2.30 1.87 7.56
CA MET A 1 -3.28 1.09 6.79
C MET A 1 -2.63 -0.20 6.34
N TYR A 2 -3.38 -1.27 6.15
CA TYR A 2 -2.91 -2.51 5.51
C TYR A 2 -3.96 -3.04 4.53
N ILE A 3 -3.53 -3.90 3.60
CA ILE A 3 -4.40 -4.58 2.63
C ILE A 3 -4.57 -6.04 3.07
N ASP A 4 -5.81 -6.50 3.20
CA ASP A 4 -6.12 -7.91 3.41
C ASP A 4 -6.05 -8.66 2.07
N MET A 5 -4.96 -9.40 1.88
CA MET A 5 -4.72 -10.17 0.66
C MET A 5 -5.66 -11.37 0.50
N SER A 6 -6.41 -11.77 1.53
CA SER A 6 -7.44 -12.81 1.38
C SER A 6 -8.70 -12.29 0.66
N VAL A 7 -8.87 -10.97 0.60
CA VAL A 7 -9.99 -10.27 -0.06
C VAL A 7 -9.54 -9.52 -1.32
N CYS A 8 -8.29 -9.04 -1.32
CA CYS A 8 -7.72 -8.29 -2.44
C CYS A 8 -7.77 -9.08 -3.76
N ILE A 9 -8.11 -8.37 -4.85
CA ILE A 9 -8.20 -8.91 -6.21
C ILE A 9 -7.12 -8.36 -7.16
N ASN A 10 -6.08 -7.72 -6.61
CA ASN A 10 -4.92 -7.20 -7.37
C ASN A 10 -5.33 -6.27 -8.55
N CYS A 11 -6.27 -5.36 -8.30
CA CYS A 11 -6.78 -4.42 -9.32
C CYS A 11 -6.01 -3.09 -9.43
N ASP A 12 -5.07 -2.85 -8.52
CA ASP A 12 -4.21 -1.66 -8.42
C ASP A 12 -4.95 -0.32 -8.37
N ALA A 13 -6.23 -0.33 -7.97
CA ALA A 13 -7.02 0.89 -7.85
C ALA A 13 -6.55 1.77 -6.68
N CYS A 14 -6.21 1.15 -5.55
CA CYS A 14 -5.65 1.83 -4.37
C CYS A 14 -4.28 2.47 -4.65
N LEU A 15 -3.41 1.75 -5.37
CA LEU A 15 -2.08 2.22 -5.78
C LEU A 15 -2.20 3.50 -6.63
N ARG A 16 -3.07 3.50 -7.64
CA ARG A 16 -3.32 4.68 -8.49
C ARG A 16 -3.93 5.88 -7.75
N ALA A 17 -4.58 5.64 -6.61
CA ALA A 17 -5.20 6.69 -5.81
C ALA A 17 -4.30 7.22 -4.68
N CYS A 18 -3.26 6.47 -4.31
CA CYS A 18 -2.29 6.93 -3.32
C CYS A 18 -1.54 8.15 -3.87
N PRO A 19 -1.43 9.25 -3.10
CA PRO A 19 -0.68 10.41 -3.57
C PRO A 19 0.80 10.05 -3.84
N PRO A 20 1.33 10.34 -5.05
CA PRO A 20 2.68 9.95 -5.44
C PRO A 20 3.78 10.52 -4.52
N ASN A 21 3.53 11.64 -3.85
CA ASN A 21 4.47 12.25 -2.92
C ASN A 21 4.74 11.40 -1.67
N PHE A 22 3.90 10.40 -1.39
CA PHE A 22 4.11 9.45 -0.31
C PHE A 22 4.74 8.15 -0.80
N GLY A 23 4.39 7.67 -1.99
CA GLY A 23 4.89 6.40 -2.51
C GLY A 23 4.53 5.19 -1.65
N ALA A 24 3.45 5.29 -0.87
CA ALA A 24 3.18 4.36 0.22
C ALA A 24 2.53 3.03 -0.23
N ILE A 25 2.04 2.92 -1.47
CA ILE A 25 1.41 1.70 -1.98
C ILE A 25 2.16 1.24 -3.22
N PHE A 26 2.67 0.01 -3.21
CA PHE A 26 3.46 -0.55 -4.30
C PHE A 26 3.12 -2.03 -4.51
N ASN A 27 3.51 -2.57 -5.66
CA ASN A 27 3.35 -3.98 -5.98
C ASN A 27 4.59 -4.75 -5.51
N HIS A 28 4.40 -5.81 -4.74
CA HIS A 28 5.44 -6.73 -4.31
C HIS A 28 5.15 -8.11 -4.90
N GLY A 29 5.73 -8.40 -6.05
CA GLY A 29 5.35 -9.56 -6.86
C GLY A 29 3.94 -9.41 -7.41
N ILE A 30 3.02 -10.29 -7.00
CA ILE A 30 1.59 -10.17 -7.37
C ILE A 30 0.79 -9.35 -6.35
N ASP A 31 1.28 -9.20 -5.13
CA ASP A 31 0.54 -8.58 -4.04
C ASP A 31 0.66 -7.07 -4.07
N VAL A 32 -0.35 -6.38 -3.54
CA VAL A 32 -0.36 -4.93 -3.37
C VAL A 32 -0.17 -4.63 -1.89
N ILE A 33 0.88 -3.88 -1.54
CA ILE A 33 1.29 -3.64 -0.16
C ILE A 33 1.19 -2.14 0.15
N ILE A 34 0.79 -1.82 1.39
CA ILE A 34 0.92 -0.47 1.94
C ILE A 34 2.11 -0.47 2.88
N LEU A 35 3.11 0.38 2.61
CA LEU A 35 4.22 0.67 3.52
C LEU A 35 3.73 1.64 4.59
N PRO A 36 3.49 1.21 5.84
CA PRO A 36 2.85 2.07 6.82
C PRO A 36 3.74 3.26 7.20
N GLU A 37 5.07 3.16 7.05
CA GLU A 37 6.04 4.22 7.34
C GLU A 37 5.91 5.42 6.41
N LEU A 38 5.41 5.20 5.20
CA LEU A 38 5.15 6.25 4.21
C LEU A 38 3.67 6.64 4.15
N CYS A 39 2.80 5.90 4.83
CA CYS A 39 1.36 6.12 4.80
C CYS A 39 0.95 7.31 5.68
N SER A 40 0.32 8.32 5.08
CA SER A 40 -0.21 9.48 5.83
C SER A 40 -1.58 9.24 6.48
N GLY A 41 -2.25 8.12 6.17
CA GLY A 41 -3.61 7.85 6.65
C GLY A 41 -4.68 8.78 6.02
N CYS A 42 -4.50 9.20 4.76
CA CYS A 42 -5.40 10.14 4.09
C CYS A 42 -6.69 9.52 3.49
N ASP A 43 -6.90 8.22 3.64
CA ASP A 43 -8.09 7.46 3.22
C ASP A 43 -8.45 7.46 1.72
N LYS A 44 -7.66 8.12 0.87
CA LYS A 44 -7.91 8.18 -0.58
C LYS A 44 -7.91 6.83 -1.29
N CYS A 45 -7.27 5.82 -0.71
CA CYS A 45 -7.24 4.48 -1.25
C CYS A 45 -8.51 3.67 -0.96
N LEU A 46 -9.38 4.11 -0.03
CA LEU A 46 -10.59 3.39 0.37
C LEU A 46 -11.67 3.43 -0.72
N GLU A 47 -12.08 4.64 -1.14
CA GLU A 47 -13.12 4.85 -2.16
C GLU A 47 -12.92 4.06 -3.48
N PRO A 48 -11.71 3.99 -4.06
CA PRO A 48 -11.49 3.26 -5.31
C PRO A 48 -11.36 1.74 -5.14
N CYS A 49 -11.30 1.20 -3.92
CA CYS A 49 -11.18 -0.23 -3.70
C CYS A 49 -12.53 -0.93 -3.96
N PRO A 50 -12.66 -1.79 -5.00
CA PRO A 50 -13.96 -2.36 -5.35
C PRO A 50 -14.44 -3.48 -4.40
N VAL A 51 -13.58 -3.91 -3.48
CA VAL A 51 -13.82 -5.04 -2.57
C VAL A 51 -13.56 -4.68 -1.11
N ASP A 52 -13.36 -3.39 -0.81
CA ASP A 52 -13.16 -2.86 0.54
C ASP A 52 -12.11 -3.63 1.38
N CYS A 53 -10.98 -4.02 0.77
CA CYS A 53 -9.96 -4.85 1.42
C CYS A 53 -8.91 -4.07 2.25
N ILE A 54 -9.14 -2.79 2.55
CA ILE A 54 -8.16 -1.91 3.21
C ILE A 54 -8.64 -1.55 4.61
N TYR A 55 -7.78 -1.73 5.60
CA TYR A 55 -8.12 -1.53 7.01
C TYR A 55 -7.12 -0.62 7.74
N PRO A 56 -7.55 0.09 8.79
CA PRO A 56 -6.63 0.79 9.68
C PRO A 56 -5.68 -0.20 10.35
N LEU A 57 -4.42 0.19 10.48
CA LEU A 57 -3.41 -0.54 11.24
C LEU A 57 -3.17 0.25 12.54
N PRO A 58 -3.53 -0.28 13.72
CA PRO A 58 -3.22 0.35 15.00
C PRO A 58 -1.71 0.53 15.18
N ALA A 59 -1.29 1.63 15.79
CA ALA A 59 0.14 1.94 15.94
C ALA A 59 0.88 0.95 16.85
N ASP A 60 0.18 0.34 17.80
CA ASP A 60 0.66 -0.72 18.69
C ASP A 60 0.72 -2.10 18.01
N GLU A 61 0.05 -2.27 16.87
CA GLU A 61 0.05 -3.48 16.05
C GLU A 61 0.89 -3.34 14.78
N TRP A 62 1.77 -2.33 14.74
CA TRP A 62 2.61 -2.07 13.57
C TRP A 62 3.94 -2.83 13.69
N PRO A 63 4.10 -4.00 13.03
CA PRO A 63 5.42 -4.60 12.89
C PRO A 63 6.26 -3.75 11.92
N PRO A 64 7.57 -3.56 12.18
CA PRO A 64 8.44 -2.87 11.23
C PRO A 64 8.36 -3.57 9.86
N SER A 65 8.28 -2.77 8.80
CA SER A 65 8.20 -3.29 7.44
C SER A 65 9.45 -4.12 7.11
N PRO A 66 9.31 -5.30 6.48
CA PRO A 66 10.42 -6.14 6.03
C PRO A 66 11.47 -5.36 5.22
N GLU A 67 12.74 -5.71 5.38
CA GLU A 67 13.86 -5.01 4.72
C GLU A 67 13.72 -5.01 3.19
N ASP A 68 13.20 -6.10 2.62
CA ASP A 68 13.01 -6.28 1.18
C ASP A 68 11.95 -5.34 0.58
N TRP A 69 11.01 -4.83 1.39
CA TRP A 69 10.00 -3.87 0.92
C TRP A 69 10.61 -2.50 0.61
N TRP A 70 11.70 -2.13 1.27
CA TRP A 70 12.39 -0.85 1.05
C TRP A 70 13.14 -0.79 -0.27
N GLY A 71 13.27 -1.91 -0.98
CA GLY A 71 13.84 -1.97 -2.32
C GLY A 71 12.88 -1.57 -3.43
N GLU A 72 11.57 -1.47 -3.17
CA GLU A 72 10.56 -1.17 -4.19
C GLU A 72 10.29 0.34 -4.35
N PRO A 73 10.06 1.13 -3.28
CA PRO A 73 9.95 2.57 -3.39
C PRO A 73 11.22 3.18 -3.99
N LEU A 74 11.04 4.10 -4.94
CA LEU A 74 12.06 4.78 -5.72
C LEU A 74 12.95 3.87 -6.58
N SER A 75 12.53 2.62 -6.81
CA SER A 75 13.20 1.69 -7.72
C SER A 75 12.74 1.88 -9.17
N GLY A 76 13.33 1.13 -10.11
CA GLY A 76 12.85 1.09 -11.49
C GLY A 76 11.46 0.45 -11.67
N ASN A 77 10.92 -0.18 -10.62
CA ASN A 77 9.58 -0.74 -10.58
C ASN A 77 8.60 0.13 -9.76
N ASP A 78 9.06 1.27 -9.22
CA ASP A 78 8.20 2.17 -8.47
C ASP A 78 7.15 2.78 -9.44
N PRO A 79 5.85 2.54 -9.23
CA PRO A 79 4.80 3.10 -10.07
C PRO A 79 4.69 4.63 -10.01
N TYR A 80 5.38 5.29 -9.08
CA TYR A 80 5.37 6.74 -8.91
C TYR A 80 6.59 7.45 -9.53
N LEU A 81 7.56 6.71 -10.08
CA LEU A 81 8.69 7.22 -10.87
C LEU A 81 8.46 7.04 -12.38
#